data_AF-A0A017HUK9-F1
#
_entry.id   AF-A0A017HUK9-F1
#
_cell.length_a   1.000
_cell.length_b   1.000
_cell.length_c   1.000
_cell.angle_alpha   90.00
_cell.angle_beta   90.00
_cell.angle_gamma   90.00
#
_symmetry.space_group_name_H-M   'P 1'
#
loop_
_entity.id
_entity.type
_entity.pdbx_description
1 polymer ?
#
loop_
_entity_poly.entity_id
_entity_poly.type
_entity_poly.pdbx_seq_one_letter_code
_entity_poly.pdbx_strand_id
1 'polypeptide(L)'
;MCIHDRGAVHKVLRLWEDGFTLAVTDTPPLHGYVDLFDGPRHLASCLIVATGAEEGGERTYEFKIRMPVTDRPAVDFEQPESSPAALIPRSF
;
A
#
# COMPACT_ATOMS: atom_id res chain seq x y z
N MET A 1 4.96 5.78 -10.25
CA MET A 1 4.05 5.05 -9.36
C MET A 1 3.14 4.12 -10.17
N CYS A 2 2.95 2.88 -9.71
CA CYS A 2 2.19 1.85 -10.41
C CYS A 2 1.45 0.93 -9.44
N ILE A 3 0.40 0.29 -9.95
CA ILE A 3 -0.33 -0.78 -9.28
C ILE A 3 0.09 -2.11 -9.89
N HIS A 4 0.40 -3.09 -9.04
CA HIS A 4 0.66 -4.47 -9.43
C HIS A 4 -0.59 -5.31 -9.15
N ASP A 5 -1.10 -6.00 -10.17
CA ASP A 5 -2.21 -6.96 -10.07
C ASP A 5 -1.77 -8.32 -10.64
N ARG A 6 -1.45 -9.28 -9.76
CA ARG A 6 -1.19 -10.70 -10.12
C ARG A 6 -0.26 -10.93 -11.34
N GLY A 7 0.68 -10.02 -11.59
CA GLY A 7 1.63 -10.09 -12.71
C GLY A 7 1.45 -9.01 -13.79
N ALA A 8 0.35 -8.26 -13.76
CA ALA A 8 0.16 -7.05 -14.57
C ALA A 8 0.58 -5.80 -13.80
N VAL A 9 1.09 -4.80 -14.53
CA VAL A 9 1.50 -3.50 -13.98
C VAL A 9 0.70 -2.40 -14.66
N HIS A 10 0.02 -1.60 -13.86
CA HIS A 10 -0.82 -0.50 -14.32
C HIS A 10 -0.26 0.84 -13.85
N LYS A 11 -0.16 1.80 -14.77
CA LYS A 11 0.35 3.14 -14.44
C LYS A 11 -0.69 3.92 -13.64
N VAL A 12 -0.28 4.41 -12.47
CA VAL A 12 -1.09 5.37 -11.69
C VAL A 12 -0.93 6.76 -12.28
N LEU A 13 -2.05 7.39 -12.61
CA LEU A 13 -2.11 8.75 -13.14
C LEU A 13 -2.27 9.77 -12.02
N ARG A 14 -3.12 9.45 -11.04
CA ARG A 14 -3.40 10.29 -9.86
C ARG A 14 -3.64 9.39 -8.64
N LEU A 15 -3.25 9.85 -7.46
CA LEU A 15 -3.46 9.18 -6.17
C LEU A 15 -3.88 10.22 -5.15
N TRP A 16 -4.85 9.87 -4.33
CA TRP A 16 -5.31 10.64 -3.17
C TRP A 16 -5.49 9.71 -1.97
N GLU A 17 -6.02 10.23 -0.87
CA GLU A 17 -6.14 9.50 0.39
C GLU A 17 -6.96 8.21 0.26
N ASP A 18 -8.13 8.31 -0.39
CA ASP A 18 -9.13 7.23 -0.48
C ASP A 18 -9.13 6.49 -1.82
N GLY A 19 -8.23 6.79 -2.74
CA GLY A 19 -8.26 6.15 -4.06
C GLY A 19 -7.20 6.63 -5.05
N PHE A 20 -7.34 6.16 -6.28
CA PHE A 20 -6.43 6.48 -7.37
C PHE A 20 -7.11 6.31 -8.74
N THR A 21 -6.47 6.85 -9.77
CA THR A 21 -6.86 6.69 -11.17
C THR A 21 -5.75 5.96 -11.93
N LEU A 22 -6.14 4.98 -12.75
CA LEU A 22 -5.27 4.29 -13.69
C LEU A 22 -5.56 4.73 -15.13
N ALA A 23 -4.55 4.63 -15.99
CA ALA A 23 -4.78 4.62 -17.43
C ALA A 23 -5.58 3.36 -17.80
N VAL A 24 -6.60 3.52 -18.63
CA VAL A 24 -7.37 2.39 -19.14
C VAL A 24 -6.48 1.52 -20.02
N THR A 25 -6.63 0.22 -19.82
CA THR A 25 -6.11 -0.83 -20.68
C THR A 25 -7.30 -1.66 -21.18
N ASP A 26 -7.11 -2.50 -22.20
CA ASP A 26 -8.10 -3.48 -22.68
C ASP A 26 -8.46 -4.58 -21.64
N THR A 27 -8.13 -4.35 -20.38
CA THR A 27 -8.35 -5.29 -19.27
C THR A 27 -9.67 -4.95 -18.57
N PRO A 28 -10.42 -5.98 -18.11
CA PRO A 28 -11.56 -5.76 -17.22
C PRO A 28 -11.19 -4.91 -16.00
N PRO A 29 -12.16 -4.21 -15.38
CA PRO A 29 -11.90 -3.46 -14.17
C PRO A 29 -11.24 -4.33 -13.11
N LEU A 30 -10.08 -3.86 -12.63
CA LEU A 30 -9.40 -4.48 -11.50
C LEU A 30 -10.32 -4.56 -10.28
N HIS A 31 -10.21 -5.65 -9.54
CA HIS A 31 -10.92 -5.84 -8.28
C HIS A 31 -10.06 -6.66 -7.33
N GLY A 32 -10.21 -6.44 -6.03
CA GLY A 32 -9.53 -7.24 -5.03
C GLY A 32 -8.20 -6.63 -4.60
N TYR A 33 -7.26 -7.50 -4.19
CA TYR A 33 -5.98 -7.07 -3.63
C TYR A 33 -4.99 -6.69 -4.73
N VAL A 34 -4.39 -5.52 -4.55
CA VAL A 34 -3.34 -4.98 -5.41
C VAL A 34 -2.24 -4.35 -4.56
N ASP A 35 -1.05 -4.21 -5.13
CA ASP A 35 0.08 -3.58 -4.46
C ASP A 35 0.46 -2.26 -5.14
N LEU A 36 0.66 -1.21 -4.34
CA LEU A 36 1.04 0.13 -4.80
C LEU A 36 2.56 0.31 -4.68
N PHE A 37 3.22 0.62 -5.79
CA PHE A 37 4.66 0.81 -5.87
C PHE A 37 5.06 2.21 -6.35
N ASP A 38 6.15 2.73 -5.79
CA ASP A 38 6.86 3.91 -6.27
C ASP A 38 8.29 3.53 -6.67
N GLY A 39 8.47 3.27 -7.97
CA GLY A 39 9.68 2.65 -8.48
C GLY A 39 9.86 1.25 -7.86
N PRO A 40 11.03 0.94 -7.26
CA PRO A 40 11.24 -0.34 -6.58
C PRO A 40 10.61 -0.40 -5.17
N ARG A 41 10.09 0.71 -4.64
CA ARG A 41 9.59 0.78 -3.27
C ARG A 41 8.13 0.36 -3.19
N HIS A 42 7.83 -0.68 -2.40
CA HIS A 42 6.46 -1.08 -2.09
C HIS A 42 5.87 -0.11 -1.05
N LEU A 43 4.81 0.62 -1.42
CA LEU A 43 4.19 1.61 -0.56
C LEU A 43 3.07 1.02 0.30
N ALA A 44 2.19 0.21 -0.28
CA ALA A 44 1.04 -0.36 0.42
C ALA A 44 0.41 -1.52 -0.35
N SER A 45 -0.10 -2.49 0.40
CA SER A 45 -1.08 -3.45 -0.12
C SER A 45 -2.49 -2.91 0.10
N CYS A 46 -3.34 -3.01 -0.93
CA CYS A 46 -4.64 -2.35 -0.96
C CYS A 46 -5.73 -3.32 -1.44
N LEU A 47 -6.92 -3.25 -0.84
CA LEU A 47 -8.14 -3.85 -1.37
C LEU A 47 -8.93 -2.77 -2.11
N ILE A 48 -9.18 -2.95 -3.40
CA ILE A 48 -9.76 -1.91 -4.26
C ILE A 48 -11.11 -2.30 -4.87
N VAL A 49 -11.89 -1.27 -5.21
CA VAL A 49 -13.12 -1.37 -6.00
C VAL A 49 -13.16 -0.27 -7.05
N ALA A 50 -13.65 -0.57 -8.26
CA ALA A 50 -13.89 0.44 -9.29
C ALA A 50 -15.13 1.27 -8.94
N THR A 51 -15.06 2.58 -9.11
CA THR A 51 -16.10 3.51 -8.64
C THR A 51 -17.08 3.97 -9.72
N GLY A 52 -16.84 3.63 -10.98
CA GLY A 52 -17.68 4.08 -12.09
C GLY A 52 -17.22 3.57 -13.44
N ALA A 53 -17.86 4.09 -14.49
CA ALA A 53 -17.48 3.84 -15.87
C ALA A 53 -16.14 4.51 -16.19
N GLU A 54 -15.51 4.03 -17.25
CA GLU A 54 -14.36 4.70 -17.84
C GLU A 54 -14.73 6.10 -18.35
N GLU A 55 -13.88 7.08 -18.05
CA GLU A 55 -14.05 8.45 -18.52
C GLU A 55 -12.72 8.93 -19.10
N GLY A 56 -12.73 9.31 -20.39
CA GLY A 56 -11.53 9.87 -21.04
C GLY A 56 -10.31 8.94 -21.12
N GLY A 57 -10.50 7.62 -21.12
CA GLY A 57 -9.40 6.66 -21.13
C GLY A 57 -8.72 6.50 -19.76
N GLU A 58 -9.40 6.91 -18.70
CA GLU A 58 -8.97 6.74 -17.32
C GLU A 58 -10.05 5.98 -16.52
N ARG A 59 -9.61 5.24 -15.49
CA ARG A 59 -10.51 4.51 -14.59
C ARG A 59 -10.14 4.76 -13.13
N THR A 60 -11.15 5.07 -12.32
CA THR A 60 -10.99 5.44 -10.92
C THR A 60 -11.33 4.28 -9.99
N TYR A 61 -10.55 4.18 -8.92
CA TYR A 61 -10.63 3.14 -7.90
C TYR A 61 -10.63 3.75 -6.51
N GLU A 62 -11.43 3.17 -5.63
CA GLU A 62 -11.46 3.46 -4.20
C GLU A 62 -10.72 2.38 -3.40
N PHE A 63 -10.05 2.81 -2.35
CA PHE A 63 -9.50 1.92 -1.34
C PHE A 63 -10.60 1.50 -0.37
N LYS A 64 -10.90 0.20 -0.34
CA LYS A 64 -11.66 -0.39 0.77
C LYS A 64 -10.77 -0.59 1.98
N ILE A 65 -9.51 -0.98 1.73
CA ILE A 65 -8.49 -1.16 2.74
C ILE A 65 -7.17 -0.69 2.14
N ARG A 66 -6.35 0.02 2.93
CA ARG A 66 -4.99 0.42 2.57
C ARG A 66 -4.06 0.10 3.72
N MET A 67 -3.05 -0.73 3.46
CA MET A 67 -2.09 -1.23 4.45
C MET A 67 -0.69 -0.74 4.06
N PRO A 68 -0.25 0.43 4.57
CA PRO A 68 1.09 0.94 4.28
C PRO A 68 2.16 -0.04 4.73
N VAL A 69 3.15 -0.27 3.87
CA VAL A 69 4.34 -1.03 4.25
C VAL A 69 5.07 -0.25 5.34
N THR A 70 5.43 -0.95 6.40
CA THR A 70 6.16 -0.39 7.54
C THR A 70 7.51 -1.07 7.63
N ASP A 71 8.59 -0.28 7.69
CA ASP A 71 9.98 -0.77 7.79
C ASP A 71 10.36 -1.30 9.18
N ARG A 72 9.41 -1.32 10.12
CA ARG A 72 9.57 -1.83 11.48
C ARG A 72 8.56 -2.94 11.75
N PRO A 73 8.92 -3.96 12.55
CA PRO A 73 7.96 -4.94 13.00
C PRO A 73 6.79 -4.27 13.73
N ALA A 74 5.62 -4.92 13.70
CA ALA A 74 4.52 -4.55 14.58
C ALA A 74 5.04 -4.58 16.02
N VAL A 75 4.74 -3.51 16.77
CA VAL A 75 5.11 -3.43 18.17
C VAL A 75 4.05 -4.22 18.93
N ASP A 76 4.39 -5.41 19.42
CA ASP A 76 3.44 -6.28 20.14
C ASP A 76 3.04 -5.74 21.53
N PHE A 77 3.83 -4.82 22.12
CA PHE A 77 3.62 -4.25 23.45
C PHE A 77 4.07 -2.78 23.53
N GLU A 78 3.40 -1.98 24.36
CA GLU A 78 3.81 -0.59 24.65
C GLU A 78 5.29 -0.53 25.05
N GLN A 79 6.07 0.29 24.34
CA GLN A 79 7.47 0.53 24.69
C GLN A 79 7.51 1.62 25.77
N PRO A 80 8.02 1.33 26.98
CA PRO A 80 8.15 2.33 28.03
C PRO A 80 9.12 3.43 27.58
N GLU A 81 8.84 4.67 28.00
CA GLU A 81 9.65 5.86 27.69
C GLU A 81 11.13 5.72 28.10
N SER A 82 11.41 4.90 29.11
CA SER A 82 12.76 4.59 29.60
C SER A 82 13.07 3.12 29.35
N SER A 83 13.81 2.82 28.29
CA SER A 83 14.38 1.49 28.08
C SER A 83 15.57 1.29 29.04
N PRO A 84 15.74 0.11 29.68
CA PRO A 84 16.85 -0.11 30.61
C PRO A 84 18.19 0.05 29.88
N ALA A 85 19.03 0.97 30.39
CA ALA A 85 20.21 1.46 29.68
C ALA A 85 21.45 0.57 29.75
N ALA A 86 21.47 -0.52 30.54
CA ALA A 86 22.63 -1.39 30.61
C ALA A 86 22.34 -2.78 31.20
N LEU A 87 23.11 -3.77 30.74
CA LEU A 87 23.30 -5.07 31.38
C LEU A 87 24.03 -4.87 32.71
N ILE A 88 23.47 -5.35 33.84
CA ILE A 88 24.24 -5.44 35.08
C ILE A 88 25.08 -6.72 35.01
N PRO A 89 26.42 -6.64 34.93
CA PRO A 89 27.27 -7.82 34.88
C PRO A 89 27.18 -8.58 36.20
N ARG A 90 27.20 -9.90 36.12
CA ARG A 90 27.11 -10.79 37.27
C ARG A 90 28.41 -10.69 38.09
N SER A 91 28.31 -10.22 39.32
CA SER A 91 29.42 -10.24 40.28
C SER A 91 29.69 -11.69 40.71
N PHE A 92 30.94 -12.14 40.58
CA PHE A 92 31.43 -13.40 41.17
C PHE A 92 31.85 -13.19 42.62
#